data_AF-A0A4P2QR73-F1
#
_entry.id   AF-A0A4P2QR73-F1
#
_cell.length_a   1.000
_cell.length_b   1.000
_cell.length_c   1.000
_cell.angle_alpha   90.00
_cell.angle_beta   90.00
_cell.angle_gamma   90.00
#
_symmetry.space_group_name_H-M   'P 1'
#
loop_
_entity.id
_entity.type
_entity.pdbx_description
1 polymer ?
#
loop_
_entity_poly.entity_id
_entity_poly.type
_entity_poly.pdbx_seq_one_letter_code
_entity_poly.pdbx_strand_id
1 'polypeptide(L)'
;MPPQASGTSASQGSSPDRPGSLPGATTVLTAGGGASAGRAALLARAPAAARWMVAGAAAVVAVVLGAALLRDDGSLARIEAAVSAERAGPAGSAPRRPVAPRPSDAVPADELAAATAGGVLQLEALAARYPKDPSIFRALMQRHALPPPYHAAALAAAKRLLELDPGAAADDDVKRVVSSAAGGPPEAASAALDLMATGMGSQGADLLYDLSIGSAALKERAAKRLAEAAVLARATPALRVAHELRVAPSCKARQALLGRAAADGDRRAIDVLTPLVSSKSKGCGFLGMSRCAAPCASIAKEIKAAIQAIEARVGPSPGAADAPESR
;
A
#
# COMPACT_ATOMS: atom_id res chain seq x y z
N MET A 1 57.92 14.90 -8.58
CA MET A 1 58.60 15.25 -7.32
C MET A 1 58.30 16.72 -7.01
N PRO A 2 58.00 17.14 -5.76
CA PRO A 2 58.16 16.41 -4.50
C PRO A 2 56.83 16.06 -3.79
N PRO A 3 56.91 15.22 -2.72
CA PRO A 3 55.78 14.65 -1.99
C PRO A 3 55.71 15.13 -0.51
N GLN A 4 54.77 14.52 0.23
CA GLN A 4 54.66 14.39 1.69
C GLN A 4 53.67 15.30 2.42
N ALA A 5 52.66 14.66 3.02
CA ALA A 5 52.38 14.81 4.44
C ALA A 5 51.72 13.52 4.95
N SER A 6 52.48 12.77 5.74
CA SER A 6 52.07 11.59 6.49
C SER A 6 51.23 12.02 7.69
N GLY A 7 50.06 11.42 7.86
CA GLY A 7 49.20 11.59 9.03
C GLY A 7 48.94 10.26 9.73
N THR A 8 49.82 9.91 10.67
CA THR A 8 49.63 8.87 11.69
C THR A 8 48.62 9.37 12.73
N SER A 9 47.59 8.58 13.05
CA SER A 9 46.87 8.73 14.32
C SER A 9 46.28 7.41 14.78
N ALA A 10 46.35 7.25 16.09
CA ALA A 10 46.43 6.00 16.81
C ALA A 10 45.07 5.40 17.16
N SER A 11 45.14 4.08 17.34
CA SER A 11 44.25 3.20 18.08
C SER A 11 43.97 3.65 19.51
N GLN A 12 42.70 3.57 19.93
CA GLN A 12 42.18 3.33 21.30
C GLN A 12 40.65 3.14 21.10
N GLY A 13 39.98 2.02 21.40
CA GLY A 13 40.20 1.03 22.44
C GLY A 13 39.33 1.40 23.65
N SER A 14 38.07 0.96 23.70
CA SER A 14 37.26 0.82 24.95
C SER A 14 35.90 0.17 24.65
N SER A 15 35.78 -1.11 24.99
CA SER A 15 34.51 -1.80 25.24
C SER A 15 34.15 -1.65 26.72
N PRO A 16 32.88 -1.38 27.09
CA PRO A 16 32.41 -1.64 28.44
C PRO A 16 31.67 -2.98 28.50
N ASP A 17 32.20 -3.85 29.36
CA ASP A 17 31.51 -4.95 30.01
C ASP A 17 30.16 -4.52 30.62
N ARG A 18 29.15 -5.38 30.51
CA ARG A 18 28.04 -5.38 31.46
C ARG A 18 27.62 -6.80 31.83
N PRO A 19 27.76 -7.20 33.11
CA PRO A 19 27.33 -8.50 33.63
C PRO A 19 25.87 -8.45 34.11
N GLY A 20 25.22 -9.61 34.23
CA GLY A 20 24.03 -9.74 35.06
C GLY A 20 23.02 -10.80 34.64
N SER A 21 23.30 -12.06 34.99
CA SER A 21 22.30 -13.13 35.14
C SER A 21 21.36 -12.85 36.30
N LEU A 22 20.06 -13.13 36.15
CA LEU A 22 19.19 -13.56 37.26
C LEU A 22 18.12 -14.58 36.79
N PRO A 23 17.61 -15.44 37.69
CA PRO A 23 17.01 -16.73 37.36
C PRO A 23 15.47 -16.79 37.46
N GLY A 24 14.90 -17.77 36.73
CA GLY A 24 13.87 -18.70 37.20
C GLY A 24 12.60 -18.16 37.85
N ALA A 25 11.51 -18.10 37.10
CA ALA A 25 10.14 -18.13 37.63
C ALA A 25 9.44 -19.42 37.19
N THR A 26 9.36 -20.38 38.11
CA THR A 26 8.54 -21.59 38.03
C THR A 26 7.07 -21.21 38.17
N THR A 27 6.27 -21.45 37.13
CA THR A 27 4.80 -21.35 37.22
C THR A 27 4.21 -22.74 37.43
N VAL A 28 3.62 -22.92 38.60
CA VAL A 28 2.94 -24.13 39.05
C VAL A 28 1.61 -24.28 38.31
N LEU A 29 1.43 -25.42 37.63
CA LEU A 29 0.12 -25.87 37.15
C LEU A 29 -0.77 -26.23 38.35
N THR A 30 -1.90 -25.57 38.48
CA THR A 30 -3.03 -26.07 39.27
C THR A 30 -4.12 -26.55 38.31
N ALA A 31 -4.25 -27.87 38.24
CA ALA A 31 -5.39 -28.55 37.63
C ALA A 31 -6.50 -28.66 38.69
N GLY A 32 -7.68 -28.13 38.38
CA GLY A 32 -8.86 -28.24 39.22
C GLY A 32 -10.10 -28.40 38.34
N GLY A 33 -10.66 -29.60 38.33
CA GLY A 33 -11.90 -29.94 37.64
C GLY A 33 -13.15 -29.39 38.36
N GLY A 34 -14.23 -29.27 37.60
CA GLY A 34 -15.56 -28.93 38.10
C GLY A 34 -16.57 -28.86 36.97
N ALA A 35 -17.35 -29.92 36.82
CA ALA A 35 -18.42 -30.05 35.84
C ALA A 35 -19.68 -29.27 36.24
N SER A 36 -20.44 -28.88 35.21
CA SER A 36 -21.92 -28.77 35.18
C SER A 36 -22.62 -27.88 36.23
N ALA A 37 -22.76 -26.58 35.93
CA ALA A 37 -23.94 -25.78 36.28
C ALA A 37 -23.96 -24.46 35.49
N GLY A 38 -25.10 -24.11 34.86
CA GLY A 38 -25.44 -22.71 34.57
C GLY A 38 -25.44 -22.23 33.12
N ARG A 39 -26.33 -22.75 32.25
CA ARG A 39 -26.67 -22.11 30.97
C ARG A 39 -27.32 -20.71 31.10
N ALA A 40 -27.64 -20.27 32.31
CA ALA A 40 -28.18 -18.92 32.59
C ALA A 40 -27.11 -17.87 32.96
N ALA A 41 -25.83 -18.25 33.13
CA ALA A 41 -24.78 -17.32 33.57
C ALA A 41 -23.88 -16.78 32.43
N LEU A 42 -24.14 -17.15 31.17
CA LEU A 42 -23.28 -16.82 30.02
C LEU A 42 -23.48 -15.41 29.43
N LEU A 43 -24.48 -14.63 29.87
CA LEU A 43 -24.68 -13.24 29.41
C LEU A 43 -24.09 -12.18 30.37
N ALA A 44 -23.58 -12.59 31.54
CA ALA A 44 -23.05 -11.67 32.54
C ALA A 44 -21.54 -11.39 32.40
N ARG A 45 -20.81 -12.12 31.55
CA ARG A 45 -19.34 -12.03 31.45
C ARG A 45 -18.82 -11.73 30.04
N ALA A 46 -19.67 -11.17 29.18
CA ALA A 46 -19.24 -10.64 27.89
C ALA A 46 -18.47 -9.32 28.10
N PRO A 47 -17.32 -9.11 27.43
CA PRO A 47 -16.58 -7.85 27.50
C PRO A 47 -17.48 -6.70 27.04
N ALA A 48 -17.35 -5.52 27.65
CA ALA A 48 -18.22 -4.36 27.39
C ALA A 48 -18.36 -4.03 25.89
N ALA A 49 -17.31 -4.29 25.09
CA ALA A 49 -17.32 -4.11 23.63
C ALA A 49 -18.34 -5.00 22.88
N ALA A 50 -18.64 -6.20 23.36
CA ALA A 50 -19.60 -7.11 22.72
C ALA A 50 -21.06 -6.69 22.97
N ARG A 51 -21.34 -5.95 24.05
CA ARG A 51 -22.69 -5.43 24.35
C ARG A 51 -23.08 -4.27 23.42
N TRP A 52 -22.11 -3.50 22.93
CA TRP A 52 -22.37 -2.40 21.99
C TRP A 52 -22.66 -2.88 20.56
N MET A 53 -22.08 -4.00 20.13
CA MET A 53 -22.32 -4.52 18.77
C MET A 53 -23.75 -5.05 18.56
N VAL A 54 -24.37 -5.64 19.58
CA VAL A 54 -25.76 -6.13 19.49
C VAL A 54 -26.77 -4.96 19.49
N ALA A 55 -26.49 -3.90 20.27
CA ALA A 55 -27.32 -2.70 20.27
C ALA A 55 -27.24 -1.92 18.93
N GLY A 56 -26.06 -1.87 18.31
CA GLY A 56 -25.87 -1.21 17.01
C GLY A 56 -26.63 -1.87 15.86
N ALA A 57 -26.64 -3.22 15.80
CA ALA A 57 -27.35 -3.95 14.75
C ALA A 57 -28.89 -3.75 14.82
N ALA A 58 -29.46 -3.69 16.03
CA ALA A 58 -30.89 -3.45 16.21
C ALA A 58 -31.31 -2.03 15.77
N ALA A 59 -30.48 -1.02 16.02
CA ALA A 59 -30.75 0.36 15.61
C ALA A 59 -30.76 0.52 14.08
N VAL A 60 -29.82 -0.13 13.37
CA VAL A 60 -29.78 -0.08 11.89
C VAL A 60 -31.02 -0.73 11.28
N VAL A 61 -31.45 -1.89 11.81
CA VAL A 61 -32.68 -2.56 11.34
C VAL A 61 -33.90 -1.68 11.58
N ALA A 62 -34.02 -1.02 12.74
CA ALA A 62 -35.12 -0.12 13.03
C ALA A 62 -35.16 1.12 12.11
N VAL A 63 -34.01 1.69 11.75
CA VAL A 63 -33.92 2.82 10.81
C VAL A 63 -34.30 2.39 9.38
N VAL A 64 -33.85 1.22 8.93
CA VAL A 64 -34.20 0.71 7.58
C VAL A 64 -35.69 0.36 7.51
N LEU A 65 -36.25 -0.26 8.55
CA LEU A 65 -37.67 -0.58 8.61
C LEU A 65 -38.54 0.68 8.73
N GLY A 66 -38.10 1.68 9.51
CA GLY A 66 -38.76 2.98 9.59
C GLY A 66 -38.75 3.72 8.25
N ALA A 67 -37.61 3.73 7.55
CA ALA A 67 -37.50 4.34 6.22
C ALA A 67 -38.34 3.59 5.15
N ALA A 68 -38.54 2.28 5.31
CA ALA A 68 -39.42 1.51 4.44
C ALA A 68 -40.91 1.79 4.70
N LEU A 69 -41.29 2.04 5.95
CA LEU A 69 -42.68 2.37 6.33
C LEU A 69 -43.05 3.84 6.05
N LEU A 70 -42.07 4.74 5.94
CA LEU A 70 -42.26 6.15 5.54
C LEU A 70 -42.19 6.36 4.01
N ARG A 71 -42.05 5.29 3.22
CA ARG A 71 -42.00 5.37 1.77
C ARG A 71 -43.43 5.53 1.23
N ASP A 72 -43.82 6.77 1.01
CA ASP A 72 -45.09 7.15 0.36
C ASP A 72 -45.11 6.61 -1.08
N ASP A 73 -46.10 5.78 -1.40
CA ASP A 73 -46.31 5.19 -2.74
C ASP A 73 -46.48 6.25 -3.85
N GLY A 74 -46.80 7.50 -3.48
CA GLY A 74 -46.91 8.64 -4.40
C GLY A 74 -45.58 9.16 -4.95
N SER A 75 -44.43 8.79 -4.38
CA SER A 75 -43.12 9.29 -4.81
C SER A 75 -42.61 8.62 -6.10
N LEU A 76 -42.97 7.36 -6.34
CA LEU A 76 -42.58 6.64 -7.56
C LEU A 76 -43.39 7.11 -8.79
N ALA A 77 -44.68 7.41 -8.62
CA ALA A 77 -45.52 7.95 -9.69
C ALA A 77 -45.06 9.34 -10.19
N ARG A 78 -44.44 10.16 -9.33
CA ARG A 78 -43.91 11.48 -9.73
C ARG A 78 -42.61 11.37 -10.55
N ILE A 79 -41.79 10.36 -10.29
CA ILE A 79 -40.55 10.14 -11.05
C ILE A 79 -40.90 9.64 -12.46
N GLU A 80 -41.91 8.77 -12.58
CA GLU A 80 -42.37 8.25 -13.88
C GLU A 80 -43.07 9.33 -14.74
N ALA A 81 -43.80 10.25 -14.09
CA ALA A 81 -44.38 11.42 -14.75
C ALA A 81 -43.32 12.43 -15.24
N ALA A 82 -42.25 12.65 -14.46
CA ALA A 82 -41.15 13.54 -14.84
C ALA A 82 -40.35 12.99 -16.05
N VAL A 83 -40.15 11.67 -16.11
CA VAL A 83 -39.46 11.01 -17.24
C VAL A 83 -40.30 11.04 -18.53
N SER A 84 -41.64 11.13 -18.41
CA SER A 84 -42.53 11.22 -19.57
C SER A 84 -42.64 12.64 -20.14
N ALA A 85 -42.50 13.68 -19.31
CA ALA A 85 -42.52 15.07 -19.77
C ALA A 85 -41.28 15.46 -20.60
N GLU A 86 -40.13 14.80 -20.39
CA GLU A 86 -38.88 15.09 -21.11
C GLU A 86 -38.82 14.47 -22.52
N ARG A 87 -39.74 13.55 -22.86
CA ARG A 87 -39.85 12.96 -24.21
C ARG A 87 -40.65 13.81 -25.22
N ALA A 88 -41.30 14.89 -24.77
CA ALA A 88 -41.96 15.83 -25.67
C ALA A 88 -40.92 16.83 -26.23
N GLY A 89 -40.24 16.43 -27.32
CA GLY A 89 -39.25 17.27 -27.98
C GLY A 89 -39.86 18.56 -28.55
N PRO A 90 -39.27 19.74 -28.26
CA PRO A 90 -39.72 20.98 -28.87
C PRO A 90 -39.29 21.05 -30.34
N ALA A 91 -40.25 20.86 -31.25
CA ALA A 91 -40.13 21.21 -32.66
C ALA A 91 -40.23 22.73 -32.79
N GLY A 92 -39.08 23.42 -32.73
CA GLY A 92 -39.01 24.87 -32.85
C GLY A 92 -37.58 25.33 -33.10
N SER A 93 -37.17 25.35 -34.36
CA SER A 93 -35.90 25.88 -34.83
C SER A 93 -35.87 27.41 -34.71
N ALA A 94 -35.62 27.91 -33.50
CA ALA A 94 -35.12 29.27 -33.31
C ALA A 94 -33.58 29.27 -33.47
N PRO A 95 -32.97 30.33 -34.05
CA PRO A 95 -31.52 30.45 -34.14
C PRO A 95 -30.90 30.45 -32.74
N ARG A 96 -30.11 29.42 -32.44
CA ARG A 96 -29.42 29.26 -31.16
C ARG A 96 -28.46 30.43 -30.95
N ARG A 97 -28.74 31.23 -29.92
CA ARG A 97 -27.82 32.21 -29.36
C ARG A 97 -26.50 31.49 -29.03
N PRO A 98 -25.32 32.02 -29.40
CA PRO A 98 -24.04 31.42 -29.05
C PRO A 98 -23.99 31.19 -27.53
N VAL A 99 -24.02 29.93 -27.12
CA VAL A 99 -23.86 29.56 -25.71
C VAL A 99 -22.40 29.87 -25.37
N ALA A 100 -22.18 30.82 -24.48
CA ALA A 100 -20.84 31.08 -23.95
C ALA A 100 -20.24 29.75 -23.46
N PRO A 101 -19.00 29.41 -23.87
CA PRO A 101 -18.39 28.15 -23.46
C PRO A 101 -18.45 28.05 -21.93
N ARG A 102 -18.89 26.90 -21.42
CA ARG A 102 -18.90 26.65 -19.97
C ARG A 102 -17.50 26.93 -19.44
N PRO A 103 -17.35 27.61 -18.29
CA PRO A 103 -16.05 27.79 -17.67
C PRO A 103 -15.38 26.41 -17.58
N SER A 104 -14.24 26.28 -18.24
CA SER A 104 -13.44 25.06 -18.15
C SER A 104 -12.99 24.92 -16.69
N ASP A 105 -13.31 23.78 -16.07
CA ASP A 105 -12.80 23.45 -14.74
C ASP A 105 -11.27 23.22 -14.76
N ALA A 106 -10.66 23.14 -15.96
CA ALA A 106 -9.23 23.01 -16.15
C ALA A 106 -8.54 24.38 -16.28
N VAL A 107 -7.40 24.50 -15.62
CA VAL A 107 -6.57 25.70 -15.63
C VAL A 107 -5.88 25.88 -16.99
N PRO A 108 -5.79 27.10 -17.53
CA PRO A 108 -4.97 27.39 -18.69
C PRO A 108 -3.49 27.02 -18.43
N ALA A 109 -2.82 26.43 -19.44
CA ALA A 109 -1.45 25.93 -19.29
C ALA A 109 -0.43 27.03 -18.98
N ASP A 110 -0.66 28.24 -19.52
CA ASP A 110 0.12 29.44 -19.25
C ASP A 110 -0.04 29.93 -17.80
N GLU A 111 -1.27 29.88 -17.26
CA GLU A 111 -1.55 30.24 -15.87
C GLU A 111 -0.89 29.24 -14.89
N LEU A 112 -0.95 27.93 -15.18
CA LEU A 112 -0.25 26.92 -14.40
C LEU A 112 1.28 27.07 -14.47
N ALA A 113 1.83 27.34 -15.66
CA ALA A 113 3.27 27.55 -15.82
C ALA A 113 3.74 28.79 -15.03
N ALA A 114 2.98 29.89 -15.11
CA ALA A 114 3.27 31.11 -14.36
C ALA A 114 3.20 30.88 -12.84
N ALA A 115 2.17 30.18 -12.34
CA ALA A 115 2.05 29.84 -10.93
C ALA A 115 3.18 28.91 -10.47
N THR A 116 3.54 27.92 -11.30
CA THR A 116 4.66 27.01 -11.03
C THR A 116 5.98 27.76 -10.91
N ALA A 117 6.21 28.77 -11.76
CA ALA A 117 7.38 29.66 -11.68
C ALA A 117 7.34 30.58 -10.44
N GLY A 118 6.14 31.02 -10.04
CA GLY A 118 5.93 31.87 -8.85
C GLY A 118 6.21 31.15 -7.53
N GLY A 119 5.97 29.82 -7.47
CA GLY A 119 6.23 28.99 -6.30
C GLY A 119 4.96 28.49 -5.61
N VAL A 120 5.11 28.03 -4.37
CA VAL A 120 4.04 27.36 -3.62
C VAL A 120 2.83 28.26 -3.39
N LEU A 121 3.02 29.51 -2.97
CA LEU A 121 1.92 30.43 -2.66
C LEU A 121 1.03 30.72 -3.88
N GLN A 122 1.65 30.84 -5.06
CA GLN A 122 0.92 31.07 -6.32
C GLN A 122 0.16 29.82 -6.75
N LEU A 123 0.75 28.63 -6.57
CA LEU A 123 0.07 27.37 -6.82
C LEU A 123 -1.10 27.14 -5.84
N GLU A 124 -0.97 27.52 -4.58
CA GLU A 124 -2.06 27.45 -3.59
C GLU A 124 -3.21 28.40 -3.92
N ALA A 125 -2.90 29.64 -4.31
CA ALA A 125 -3.90 30.59 -4.80
C ALA A 125 -4.61 30.07 -6.06
N LEU A 126 -3.87 29.39 -6.94
CA LEU A 126 -4.41 28.75 -8.13
C LEU A 126 -5.31 27.55 -7.77
N ALA A 127 -4.90 26.74 -6.79
CA ALA A 127 -5.69 25.62 -6.29
C ALA A 127 -7.02 26.06 -5.65
N ALA A 128 -7.04 27.22 -4.99
CA ALA A 128 -8.28 27.80 -4.46
C ALA A 128 -9.25 28.21 -5.58
N ARG A 129 -8.73 28.64 -6.74
CA ARG A 129 -9.54 29.02 -7.92
C ARG A 129 -9.99 27.82 -8.74
N TYR A 130 -9.17 26.78 -8.83
CA TYR A 130 -9.44 25.57 -9.63
C TYR A 130 -9.28 24.29 -8.77
N PRO A 131 -10.15 24.06 -7.76
CA PRO A 131 -9.98 23.00 -6.76
C PRO A 131 -10.19 21.56 -7.27
N LYS A 132 -10.55 21.41 -8.55
CA LYS A 132 -10.81 20.14 -9.22
C LYS A 132 -9.75 19.76 -10.25
N ASP A 133 -8.79 20.64 -10.53
CA ASP A 133 -7.76 20.36 -11.53
C ASP A 133 -6.60 19.54 -10.91
N PRO A 134 -6.37 18.28 -11.33
CA PRO A 134 -5.30 17.46 -10.79
C PRO A 134 -3.89 18.00 -11.11
N SER A 135 -3.72 18.75 -12.21
CA SER A 135 -2.40 19.25 -12.62
C SER A 135 -1.79 20.21 -11.58
N ILE A 136 -2.63 21.00 -10.91
CA ILE A 136 -2.20 21.94 -9.86
C ILE A 136 -1.68 21.17 -8.65
N PHE A 137 -2.40 20.14 -8.21
CA PHE A 137 -2.00 19.34 -7.05
C PHE A 137 -0.75 18.50 -7.33
N ARG A 138 -0.53 18.09 -8.58
CA ARG A 138 0.74 17.48 -9.00
C ARG A 138 1.91 18.45 -8.86
N ALA A 139 1.75 19.69 -9.34
CA ALA A 139 2.77 20.72 -9.20
C ALA A 139 3.03 21.08 -7.72
N LEU A 140 1.98 21.23 -6.91
CA LEU A 140 2.10 21.45 -5.45
C LEU A 140 2.86 20.31 -4.77
N MET A 141 2.50 19.05 -5.05
CA MET A 141 3.17 17.88 -4.50
C MET A 141 4.67 17.90 -4.82
N GLN A 142 5.05 18.11 -6.09
CA GLN A 142 6.44 18.17 -6.51
C GLN A 142 7.20 19.34 -5.87
N ARG A 143 6.57 20.51 -5.73
CA ARG A 143 7.17 21.68 -5.07
C ARG A 143 7.37 21.46 -3.57
N HIS A 144 6.38 20.90 -2.87
CA HIS A 144 6.51 20.57 -1.45
C HIS A 144 7.47 19.39 -1.19
N ALA A 145 7.74 18.55 -2.18
CA ALA A 145 8.70 17.46 -2.05
C ALA A 145 10.16 17.93 -1.97
N LEU A 146 10.45 19.20 -2.27
CA LEU A 146 11.76 19.83 -2.22
C LEU A 146 11.81 20.87 -1.08
N PRO A 147 12.92 21.05 -0.34
CA PRO A 147 13.68 20.12 0.50
C PRO A 147 12.92 19.67 1.79
N PRO A 148 13.43 18.72 2.60
CA PRO A 148 12.87 18.42 3.93
C PRO A 148 12.77 19.70 4.78
N PRO A 149 11.74 19.88 5.64
CA PRO A 149 10.86 18.87 6.23
C PRO A 149 9.42 18.80 5.65
N TYR A 150 9.17 19.34 4.44
CA TYR A 150 7.81 19.56 3.92
C TYR A 150 7.02 18.32 3.44
N HIS A 151 7.34 17.13 3.93
CA HIS A 151 6.66 15.89 3.55
C HIS A 151 5.15 15.91 3.86
N ALA A 152 4.71 16.59 4.92
CA ALA A 152 3.29 16.66 5.27
C ALA A 152 2.46 17.39 4.21
N ALA A 153 2.93 18.55 3.73
CA ALA A 153 2.25 19.31 2.69
C ALA A 153 2.27 18.57 1.34
N ALA A 154 3.40 17.92 1.02
CA ALA A 154 3.50 17.08 -0.17
C ALA A 154 2.51 15.92 -0.14
N LEU A 155 2.35 15.23 1.00
CA LEU A 155 1.39 14.15 1.18
C LEU A 155 -0.07 14.64 1.12
N ALA A 156 -0.37 15.84 1.64
CA ALA A 156 -1.70 16.43 1.52
C ALA A 156 -2.05 16.72 0.06
N ALA A 157 -1.11 17.30 -0.71
CA ALA A 157 -1.27 17.52 -2.14
C ALA A 157 -1.38 16.20 -2.92
N ALA A 158 -0.56 15.19 -2.60
CA ALA A 158 -0.64 13.85 -3.20
C ALA A 158 -1.98 13.17 -2.93
N LYS A 159 -2.49 13.23 -1.69
CA LYS A 159 -3.81 12.71 -1.36
C LYS A 159 -4.90 13.38 -2.19
N ARG A 160 -4.85 14.71 -2.29
CA ARG A 160 -5.83 15.46 -3.09
C ARG A 160 -5.74 15.13 -4.58
N LEU A 161 -4.53 14.98 -5.11
CA LEU A 161 -4.29 14.52 -6.46
C LEU A 161 -4.93 13.14 -6.70
N LEU A 162 -4.74 12.18 -5.79
CA LEU A 162 -5.29 10.82 -5.91
C LEU A 162 -6.82 10.77 -5.79
N GLU A 163 -7.43 11.69 -5.05
CA GLU A 163 -8.89 11.84 -5.00
C GLU A 163 -9.48 12.33 -6.33
N LEU A 164 -8.75 13.17 -7.07
CA LEU A 164 -9.17 13.74 -8.35
C LEU A 164 -8.79 12.85 -9.54
N ASP A 165 -7.62 12.22 -9.47
CA ASP A 165 -7.04 11.36 -10.49
C ASP A 165 -6.42 10.10 -9.84
N PRO A 166 -7.21 9.02 -9.65
CA PRO A 166 -6.69 7.76 -9.13
C PRO A 166 -5.59 7.14 -10.00
N GLY A 167 -5.53 7.50 -11.29
CA GLY A 167 -4.49 7.04 -12.23
C GLY A 167 -3.11 7.57 -11.87
N ALA A 168 -3.03 8.72 -11.17
CA ALA A 168 -1.79 9.28 -10.67
C ALA A 168 -1.04 8.36 -9.69
N ALA A 169 -1.70 7.35 -9.11
CA ALA A 169 -1.02 6.35 -8.27
C ALA A 169 0.06 5.55 -9.04
N ALA A 170 -0.03 5.49 -10.37
CA ALA A 170 0.95 4.83 -11.23
C ALA A 170 2.17 5.72 -11.55
N ASP A 171 2.07 7.04 -11.34
CA ASP A 171 3.11 8.02 -11.64
C ASP A 171 4.34 7.84 -10.72
N ASP A 172 5.53 7.82 -11.33
CA ASP A 172 6.79 7.57 -10.62
C ASP A 172 7.17 8.70 -9.66
N ASP A 173 6.79 9.94 -9.94
CA ASP A 173 7.03 11.06 -9.02
C ASP A 173 6.15 10.93 -7.78
N VAL A 174 4.87 10.54 -7.95
CA VAL A 174 3.97 10.28 -6.81
C VAL A 174 4.54 9.15 -5.95
N LYS A 175 4.95 8.03 -6.58
CA LYS A 175 5.56 6.90 -5.88
C LYS A 175 6.83 7.32 -5.12
N ARG A 176 7.70 8.12 -5.74
CA ARG A 176 8.94 8.62 -5.13
C ARG A 176 8.67 9.51 -3.94
N VAL A 177 7.75 10.47 -4.06
CA VAL A 177 7.39 11.40 -2.97
C VAL A 177 6.80 10.66 -1.79
N VAL A 178 5.85 9.76 -2.02
CA VAL A 178 5.20 8.98 -0.94
C VAL A 178 6.21 8.03 -0.27
N SER A 179 7.05 7.35 -1.05
CA SER A 179 8.08 6.45 -0.49
C SER A 179 9.16 7.21 0.28
N SER A 180 9.56 8.41 -0.19
CA SER A 180 10.48 9.29 0.53
C SER A 180 9.88 9.77 1.86
N ALA A 181 8.61 10.18 1.85
CA ALA A 181 7.90 10.60 3.06
C ALA A 181 7.75 9.45 4.08
N ALA A 182 7.61 8.21 3.62
CA ALA A 182 7.63 7.03 4.49
C ALA A 182 8.93 6.90 5.30
N GLY A 183 10.07 7.34 4.73
CA GLY A 183 11.38 7.40 5.37
C GLY A 183 11.64 8.63 6.23
N GLY A 184 10.71 9.60 6.25
CA GLY A 184 10.86 10.87 6.96
C GLY A 184 10.51 10.82 8.46
N PRO A 185 10.19 11.97 9.07
CA PRO A 185 9.75 12.07 10.47
C PRO A 185 8.52 11.17 10.75
N PRO A 186 8.30 10.71 12.00
CA PRO A 186 7.27 9.73 12.34
C PRO A 186 5.86 10.04 11.82
N GLU A 187 5.43 11.30 11.91
CA GLU A 187 4.11 11.74 11.44
C GLU A 187 3.95 11.63 9.92
N ALA A 188 4.95 12.11 9.17
CA ALA A 188 4.97 11.98 7.71
C ALA A 188 5.05 10.50 7.29
N ALA A 189 5.83 9.71 8.04
CA ALA A 189 5.97 8.29 7.76
C ALA A 189 4.65 7.53 7.96
N SER A 190 3.91 7.80 9.04
CA SER A 190 2.59 7.21 9.27
C SER A 190 1.60 7.62 8.18
N ALA A 191 1.53 8.92 7.86
CA ALA A 191 0.64 9.43 6.82
C ALA A 191 0.93 8.83 5.43
N ALA A 192 2.20 8.64 5.08
CA ALA A 192 2.60 7.99 3.83
C ALA A 192 2.19 6.52 3.78
N LEU A 193 2.42 5.76 4.86
CA LEU A 193 2.00 4.36 4.99
C LEU A 193 0.48 4.20 4.90
N ASP A 194 -0.27 5.10 5.52
CA ASP A 194 -1.73 5.09 5.47
C ASP A 194 -2.24 5.46 4.08
N LEU A 195 -1.59 6.41 3.40
CA LEU A 195 -1.91 6.76 2.02
C LEU A 195 -1.66 5.59 1.05
N MET A 196 -0.55 4.87 1.21
CA MET A 196 -0.28 3.64 0.44
C MET A 196 -1.32 2.55 0.72
N ALA A 197 -1.72 2.36 1.98
CA ALA A 197 -2.68 1.32 2.36
C ALA A 197 -4.12 1.57 1.86
N THR A 198 -4.49 2.85 1.66
CA THR A 198 -5.90 3.24 1.44
C THR A 198 -6.15 4.04 0.17
N GLY A 199 -5.28 4.97 -0.20
CA GLY A 199 -5.53 5.96 -1.26
C GLY A 199 -4.91 5.64 -2.62
N MET A 200 -3.93 4.74 -2.69
CA MET A 200 -3.20 4.43 -3.93
C MET A 200 -3.65 3.14 -4.63
N GLY A 201 -4.73 2.50 -4.17
CA GLY A 201 -5.23 1.25 -4.75
C GLY A 201 -4.19 0.13 -4.73
N SER A 202 -4.04 -0.58 -5.85
CA SER A 202 -3.08 -1.68 -5.98
C SER A 202 -1.61 -1.20 -5.98
N GLN A 203 -1.36 -0.01 -6.54
CA GLN A 203 0.00 0.58 -6.60
C GLN A 203 0.54 0.86 -5.20
N GLY A 204 -0.34 1.24 -4.25
CA GLY A 204 0.05 1.41 -2.85
C GLY A 204 0.46 0.11 -2.17
N ALA A 205 -0.23 -0.99 -2.46
CA ALA A 205 0.17 -2.32 -1.96
C ALA A 205 1.51 -2.77 -2.55
N ASP A 206 1.76 -2.48 -3.83
CA ASP A 206 3.04 -2.74 -4.49
C ASP A 206 4.18 -1.96 -3.80
N LEU A 207 3.98 -0.66 -3.52
CA LEU A 207 4.97 0.14 -2.77
C LEU A 207 5.21 -0.39 -1.34
N LEU A 208 4.16 -0.79 -0.62
CA LEU A 208 4.32 -1.41 0.70
C LEU A 208 5.14 -2.70 0.64
N TYR A 209 4.99 -3.50 -0.42
CA TYR A 209 5.82 -4.69 -0.64
C TYR A 209 7.28 -4.33 -0.88
N ASP A 210 7.56 -3.34 -1.72
CA ASP A 210 8.93 -2.90 -2.01
C ASP A 210 9.59 -2.33 -0.74
N LEU A 211 8.87 -1.53 0.04
CA LEU A 211 9.36 -1.04 1.34
C LEU A 211 9.56 -2.17 2.36
N SER A 212 8.77 -3.24 2.30
CA SER A 212 8.92 -4.40 3.18
C SER A 212 10.19 -5.23 2.89
N ILE A 213 10.81 -5.06 1.72
CA ILE A 213 12.07 -5.72 1.35
C ILE A 213 13.27 -4.79 1.30
N GLY A 214 13.03 -3.49 1.24
CA GLY A 214 14.06 -2.47 1.21
C GLY A 214 14.71 -2.24 2.57
N SER A 215 14.79 -0.96 2.96
CA SER A 215 15.56 -0.53 4.11
C SER A 215 15.03 -1.07 5.45
N ALA A 216 15.94 -1.39 6.36
CA ALA A 216 15.60 -1.96 7.66
C ALA A 216 14.66 -1.06 8.49
N ALA A 217 14.76 0.26 8.34
CA ALA A 217 13.98 1.23 9.11
C ALA A 217 12.47 1.25 8.77
N LEU A 218 12.10 0.83 7.54
CA LEU A 218 10.72 0.80 7.06
C LEU A 218 10.15 -0.60 6.95
N LYS A 219 11.03 -1.59 6.84
CA LYS A 219 10.69 -2.99 6.64
C LYS A 219 9.55 -3.48 7.52
N GLU A 220 9.66 -3.34 8.84
CA GLU A 220 8.68 -3.87 9.78
C GLU A 220 7.33 -3.14 9.68
N ARG A 221 7.35 -1.80 9.60
CA ARG A 221 6.14 -0.98 9.49
C ARG A 221 5.38 -1.25 8.19
N ALA A 222 6.10 -1.31 7.07
CA ALA A 222 5.53 -1.61 5.77
C ALA A 222 4.99 -3.05 5.71
N ALA A 223 5.74 -4.03 6.23
CA ALA A 223 5.30 -5.42 6.31
C ALA A 223 4.01 -5.56 7.14
N LYS A 224 3.91 -4.85 8.26
CA LYS A 224 2.71 -4.85 9.11
C LYS A 224 1.49 -4.31 8.36
N ARG A 225 1.63 -3.17 7.67
CA ARG A 225 0.53 -2.60 6.86
C ARG A 225 0.13 -3.53 5.71
N LEU A 226 1.11 -4.09 5.00
CA LEU A 226 0.85 -5.02 3.90
C LEU A 226 0.13 -6.30 4.37
N ALA A 227 0.38 -6.78 5.59
CA ALA A 227 -0.27 -7.97 6.13
C ALA A 227 -1.76 -7.76 6.48
N GLU A 228 -2.25 -6.51 6.48
CA GLU A 228 -3.66 -6.23 6.72
C GLU A 228 -4.53 -6.76 5.57
N ALA A 229 -5.58 -7.53 5.89
CA ALA A 229 -6.45 -8.16 4.88
C ALA A 229 -7.07 -7.14 3.91
N ALA A 230 -7.40 -5.93 4.40
CA ALA A 230 -7.95 -4.85 3.57
C ALA A 230 -6.93 -4.29 2.55
N VAL A 231 -5.63 -4.37 2.83
CA VAL A 231 -4.57 -3.96 1.90
C VAL A 231 -4.35 -5.07 0.86
N LEU A 232 -4.26 -6.33 1.30
CA LEU A 232 -4.14 -7.47 0.38
C LEU A 232 -5.35 -7.64 -0.55
N ALA A 233 -6.55 -7.24 -0.12
CA ALA A 233 -7.73 -7.24 -0.98
C ALA A 233 -7.58 -6.29 -2.20
N ARG A 234 -6.83 -5.19 -2.04
CA ARG A 234 -6.54 -4.21 -3.11
C ARG A 234 -5.30 -4.59 -3.94
N ALA A 235 -4.44 -5.46 -3.42
CA ALA A 235 -3.25 -5.93 -4.12
C ALA A 235 -3.61 -6.69 -5.40
N THR A 236 -2.72 -6.60 -6.39
CA THR A 236 -2.81 -7.43 -7.61
C THR A 236 -2.71 -8.93 -7.25
N PRO A 237 -3.30 -9.83 -8.05
CA PRO A 237 -3.15 -11.28 -7.82
C PRO A 237 -1.69 -11.73 -7.73
N ALA A 238 -0.83 -11.16 -8.59
CA ALA A 238 0.61 -11.41 -8.59
C ALA A 238 1.28 -11.03 -7.26
N LEU A 239 0.99 -9.83 -6.74
CA LEU A 239 1.52 -9.38 -5.45
C LEU A 239 1.05 -10.27 -4.31
N ARG A 240 -0.23 -10.67 -4.29
CA ARG A 240 -0.78 -11.53 -3.23
C ARG A 240 -0.01 -12.85 -3.16
N VAL A 241 0.19 -13.51 -4.30
CA VAL A 241 0.96 -14.78 -4.33
C VAL A 241 2.41 -14.57 -3.91
N ALA A 242 3.07 -13.49 -4.36
CA ALA A 242 4.44 -13.19 -3.96
C ALA A 242 4.56 -12.95 -2.44
N HIS A 243 3.60 -12.21 -1.86
CA HIS A 243 3.51 -12.00 -0.41
C HIS A 243 3.27 -13.32 0.35
N GLU A 244 2.27 -14.10 -0.05
CA GLU A 244 1.95 -15.40 0.56
C GLU A 244 3.14 -16.36 0.53
N LEU A 245 3.86 -16.45 -0.61
CA LEU A 245 5.08 -17.25 -0.74
C LEU A 245 6.18 -16.81 0.23
N ARG A 246 6.33 -15.50 0.44
CA ARG A 246 7.33 -14.94 1.34
C ARG A 246 7.02 -15.27 2.80
N VAL A 247 5.78 -15.05 3.22
CA VAL A 247 5.36 -15.24 4.63
C VAL A 247 5.05 -16.70 4.96
N ALA A 248 4.98 -17.59 3.97
CA ALA A 248 4.75 -19.02 4.19
C ALA A 248 5.84 -19.63 5.12
N PRO A 249 5.45 -20.31 6.21
CA PRO A 249 6.41 -20.74 7.24
C PRO A 249 7.23 -21.98 6.84
N SER A 250 6.82 -22.72 5.81
CA SER A 250 7.43 -24.00 5.44
C SER A 250 7.44 -24.24 3.93
N CYS A 251 8.31 -25.15 3.48
CA CYS A 251 8.32 -25.59 2.09
C CYS A 251 6.98 -26.21 1.67
N LYS A 252 6.32 -26.98 2.54
CA LYS A 252 4.99 -27.55 2.27
C LYS A 252 3.92 -26.47 2.06
N ALA A 253 3.95 -25.40 2.87
CA ALA A 253 3.04 -24.27 2.69
C ALA A 253 3.30 -23.54 1.36
N ARG A 254 4.57 -23.36 0.97
CA ARG A 254 4.93 -22.80 -0.34
C ARG A 254 4.53 -23.71 -1.50
N GLN A 255 4.65 -25.02 -1.36
CA GLN A 255 4.27 -25.99 -2.38
C GLN A 255 2.81 -25.83 -2.80
N ALA A 256 1.90 -25.63 -1.83
CA ALA A 256 0.48 -25.41 -2.09
C ALA A 256 0.20 -24.12 -2.90
N LEU A 257 1.13 -23.17 -2.92
CA LEU A 257 1.02 -21.91 -3.64
C LEU A 257 1.63 -21.96 -5.04
N LEU A 258 2.42 -22.99 -5.39
CA LEU A 258 3.16 -23.03 -6.65
C LEU A 258 2.26 -23.03 -7.89
N GLY A 259 1.09 -23.69 -7.83
CA GLY A 259 0.11 -23.65 -8.92
C GLY A 259 -0.42 -22.23 -9.19
N ARG A 260 -0.76 -21.50 -8.12
CA ARG A 260 -1.15 -20.08 -8.21
C ARG A 260 0.01 -19.18 -8.64
N ALA A 261 1.23 -19.48 -8.17
CA ALA A 261 2.41 -18.73 -8.57
C ALA A 261 2.70 -18.87 -10.07
N ALA A 262 2.57 -20.06 -10.62
CA ALA A 262 2.71 -20.29 -12.06
C ALA A 262 1.65 -19.51 -12.87
N ALA A 263 0.40 -19.51 -12.41
CA ALA A 263 -0.69 -18.81 -13.08
C ALA A 263 -0.59 -17.27 -12.96
N ASP A 264 -0.48 -16.75 -11.74
CA ASP A 264 -0.68 -15.34 -11.42
C ASP A 264 0.61 -14.60 -11.04
N GLY A 265 1.70 -15.30 -10.73
CA GLY A 265 2.93 -14.71 -10.18
C GLY A 265 3.64 -13.74 -11.13
N ASP A 266 4.53 -12.94 -10.62
CA ASP A 266 5.39 -12.08 -11.44
C ASP A 266 6.85 -12.18 -10.99
N ARG A 267 7.66 -11.20 -11.40
CA ARG A 267 9.07 -11.16 -11.05
C ARG A 267 9.32 -11.28 -9.55
N ARG A 268 8.44 -10.70 -8.73
CA ARG A 268 8.57 -10.72 -7.26
C ARG A 268 8.41 -12.13 -6.70
N ALA A 269 7.58 -12.97 -7.31
CA ALA A 269 7.47 -14.38 -6.94
C ALA A 269 8.75 -15.15 -7.31
N ILE A 270 9.35 -14.87 -8.47
CA ILE A 270 10.64 -15.46 -8.86
C ILE A 270 11.74 -15.11 -7.84
N ASP A 271 11.81 -13.86 -7.39
CA ASP A 271 12.80 -13.40 -6.41
C ASP A 271 12.65 -14.12 -5.06
N VAL A 272 11.42 -14.49 -4.68
CA VAL A 272 11.13 -15.28 -3.47
C VAL A 272 11.48 -16.77 -3.66
N LEU A 273 11.25 -17.33 -4.84
CA LEU A 273 11.42 -18.76 -5.12
C LEU A 273 12.88 -19.16 -5.45
N THR A 274 13.63 -18.29 -6.12
CA THR A 274 15.01 -18.58 -6.59
C THR A 274 15.98 -18.95 -5.45
N PRO A 275 15.97 -18.27 -4.29
CA PRO A 275 16.82 -18.65 -3.18
C PRO A 275 16.51 -20.03 -2.60
N LEU A 276 15.27 -20.53 -2.77
CA LEU A 276 14.82 -21.80 -2.20
C LEU A 276 15.31 -23.03 -2.97
N VAL A 277 15.69 -22.86 -4.24
CA VAL A 277 16.28 -23.93 -5.08
C VAL A 277 17.80 -23.86 -5.11
N SER A 278 18.38 -22.76 -4.64
CA SER A 278 19.82 -22.56 -4.58
C SER A 278 20.37 -23.28 -3.35
N SER A 279 21.19 -24.32 -3.56
CA SER A 279 21.85 -25.06 -2.48
C SER A 279 22.98 -24.28 -1.78
N LYS A 280 23.28 -23.06 -2.25
CA LYS A 280 24.26 -22.17 -1.62
C LYS A 280 23.69 -21.62 -0.32
N SER A 281 23.95 -22.34 0.77
CA SER A 281 23.54 -21.97 2.14
C SER A 281 24.36 -20.83 2.75
N LYS A 282 25.47 -20.45 2.11
CA LYS A 282 26.38 -19.37 2.55
C LYS A 282 26.30 -18.20 1.57
N GLY A 283 26.26 -16.98 2.09
CA GLY A 283 26.43 -15.78 1.27
C GLY A 283 25.16 -14.95 0.98
N CYS A 284 24.04 -15.15 1.68
CA CYS A 284 22.89 -14.26 1.50
C CYS A 284 23.07 -12.93 2.28
N GLY A 285 22.57 -11.83 1.72
CA GLY A 285 22.56 -10.49 2.33
C GLY A 285 23.81 -9.64 2.05
N PHE A 286 23.83 -8.41 2.57
CA PHE A 286 24.75 -7.32 2.20
C PHE A 286 26.26 -7.59 2.33
N LEU A 287 26.68 -8.63 3.05
CA LEU A 287 28.09 -9.08 3.11
C LEU A 287 28.19 -10.61 3.12
N GLY A 288 27.14 -11.28 2.63
CA GLY A 288 27.01 -12.73 2.74
C GLY A 288 26.87 -13.26 4.17
N MET A 289 26.67 -12.37 5.15
CA MET A 289 26.64 -12.70 6.58
C MET A 289 25.27 -13.18 7.08
N SER A 290 24.21 -13.02 6.29
CA SER A 290 22.87 -13.48 6.69
C SER A 290 22.64 -14.92 6.24
N ARG A 291 21.95 -15.69 7.10
CA ARG A 291 21.54 -17.05 6.74
C ARG A 291 20.52 -16.96 5.61
N CYS A 292 20.81 -17.62 4.49
CA CYS A 292 19.83 -17.81 3.43
C CYS A 292 18.59 -18.52 3.96
N ALA A 293 17.45 -18.32 3.29
CA ALA A 293 16.30 -19.19 3.50
C ALA A 293 16.73 -20.64 3.29
N ALA A 294 16.29 -21.54 4.18
CA ALA A 294 16.62 -22.96 4.07
C ALA A 294 16.11 -23.48 2.71
N PRO A 295 16.95 -24.23 1.96
CA PRO A 295 16.56 -24.73 0.65
C PRO A 295 15.39 -25.72 0.77
N CYS A 296 14.46 -25.65 -0.18
CA CYS A 296 13.31 -26.53 -0.27
C CYS A 296 13.59 -27.70 -1.23
N ALA A 297 14.59 -28.53 -0.89
CA ALA A 297 15.09 -29.60 -1.76
C ALA A 297 13.99 -30.59 -2.20
N SER A 298 13.04 -30.92 -1.31
CA SER A 298 11.97 -31.88 -1.60
C SER A 298 10.98 -31.44 -2.67
N ILE A 299 10.90 -30.14 -2.97
CA ILE A 299 9.97 -29.55 -3.95
C ILE A 299 10.70 -28.70 -4.99
N ALA A 300 12.01 -28.89 -5.13
CA ALA A 300 12.84 -28.04 -5.97
C ALA A 300 12.46 -28.13 -7.47
N LYS A 301 11.94 -29.28 -7.91
CA LYS A 301 11.49 -29.48 -9.30
C LYS A 301 10.25 -28.65 -9.58
N GLU A 302 9.30 -28.64 -8.67
CA GLU A 302 8.05 -27.89 -8.75
C GLU A 302 8.31 -26.38 -8.67
N ILE A 303 9.22 -25.95 -7.81
CA ILE A 303 9.64 -24.54 -7.75
C ILE A 303 10.24 -24.10 -9.08
N LYS A 304 11.16 -24.89 -9.67
CA LYS A 304 11.75 -24.59 -10.98
C LYS A 304 10.70 -24.52 -12.09
N ALA A 305 9.72 -25.44 -12.09
CA ALA A 305 8.63 -25.42 -13.05
C ALA A 305 7.76 -24.15 -12.90
N ALA A 306 7.46 -23.73 -11.67
CA ALA A 306 6.73 -22.49 -11.42
C ALA A 306 7.51 -21.24 -11.88
N ILE A 307 8.82 -21.17 -11.61
CA ILE A 307 9.69 -20.09 -12.10
C ILE A 307 9.65 -20.03 -13.63
N GLN A 308 9.87 -21.17 -14.31
CA GLN A 308 9.83 -21.25 -15.77
C GLN A 308 8.48 -20.80 -16.35
N ALA A 309 7.37 -21.18 -15.72
CA ALA A 309 6.04 -20.75 -16.15
C ALA A 309 5.85 -19.22 -16.02
N ILE A 310 6.36 -18.61 -14.95
CA ILE A 310 6.30 -17.15 -14.76
C ILE A 310 7.18 -16.46 -15.81
N GLU A 311 8.41 -16.92 -16.00
CA GLU A 311 9.36 -16.34 -16.98
C GLU A 311 8.82 -16.43 -18.42
N ALA A 312 8.17 -17.54 -18.78
CA ALA A 312 7.54 -17.71 -20.08
C ALA A 312 6.41 -16.69 -20.33
N ARG A 313 5.72 -16.23 -19.28
CA ARG A 313 4.63 -15.26 -19.39
C ARG A 313 5.09 -13.80 -19.30
N VAL A 314 5.98 -13.50 -18.37
CA VAL A 314 6.41 -12.12 -18.06
C VAL A 314 7.61 -11.69 -18.91
N GLY A 315 8.26 -12.64 -19.58
CA GLY A 315 9.51 -12.43 -20.31
C GLY A 315 10.74 -12.54 -19.40
N PRO A 316 11.94 -12.66 -19.99
CA PRO A 316 13.18 -12.66 -19.24
C PRO A 316 13.35 -11.33 -18.50
N SER A 317 13.92 -11.39 -17.30
CA SER A 317 14.28 -10.18 -16.56
C SER A 317 15.21 -9.30 -17.42
N PRO A 318 15.01 -7.98 -17.48
CA PRO A 318 15.83 -7.10 -18.32
C PRO A 318 17.35 -7.20 -18.05
N GLY A 319 17.78 -7.65 -16.86
CA GLY A 319 19.20 -7.88 -16.55
C GLY A 319 19.76 -9.25 -16.99
N ALA A 320 18.97 -10.15 -17.55
CA ALA A 320 19.43 -11.47 -18.00
C ALA A 320 19.85 -11.48 -19.48
N ALA A 321 19.36 -10.53 -20.29
CA ALA A 321 19.68 -10.46 -21.71
C ALA A 321 21.11 -9.93 -21.99
N ASP A 322 21.70 -9.18 -21.05
CA ASP A 322 23.00 -8.53 -21.22
C ASP A 322 24.17 -9.30 -20.59
N ALA A 323 23.97 -10.53 -20.10
CA ALA A 323 25.09 -11.35 -19.65
C ALA A 323 25.86 -11.83 -20.90
N PRO A 324 27.09 -11.34 -21.16
CA PRO A 324 27.85 -11.77 -22.32
C PRO A 324 28.07 -13.28 -22.22
N GLU A 325 27.71 -13.99 -23.29
CA GLU A 325 27.97 -15.42 -23.45
C GLU A 325 29.48 -15.63 -23.31
N SER A 326 29.90 -16.15 -22.15
CA SER A 326 31.30 -16.42 -21.86
C SER A 326 31.77 -17.53 -22.81
N ARG A 327 32.48 -17.14 -23.87
CA ARG A 327 33.28 -18.04 -24.72
C ARG A 327 34.50 -18.55 -23.98
#